data_AF-A0A7W1E4N3-F1
#
_entry.id   AF-A0A7W1E4N3-F1
#
_cell.length_a   1.000
_cell.length_b   1.000
_cell.length_c   1.000
_cell.angle_alpha   90.00
_cell.angle_beta   90.00
_cell.angle_gamma   90.00
#
_symmetry.space_group_name_H-M   'P 1'
#
loop_
_entity.id
_entity.type
_entity.pdbx_description
1 polymer ?
#
loop_
_entity_poly.entity_id
_entity_poly.type
_entity_poly.pdbx_seq_one_letter_code
_entity_poly.pdbx_strand_id
1 'polypeptide(L)'
;MAGVYAARPSYPAALADALAAARTDDVRRGVTTVGPHRDELLLVVNELAARTHASQGEQRSLALALRLAGHGVVTDTIDTTPTLLLDDVFSELDPARSEALLAHLPPGQALLTTAGGIPSGARPAAVFRVADGVVTAGSP
;
A
#
# COMPACT_ATOMS: atom_id res chain seq x y z
N MET A 1 12.27 17.64 -5.35
CA MET A 1 11.77 16.26 -5.15
C MET A 1 11.68 15.60 -6.51
N ALA A 2 12.79 15.02 -6.96
CA ALA A 2 12.80 14.13 -8.13
C ALA A 2 12.10 12.82 -7.73
N GLY A 3 11.35 12.24 -8.67
CA GLY A 3 10.27 11.29 -8.40
C GLY A 3 10.63 10.09 -7.52
N VAL A 4 9.83 9.90 -6.48
CA VAL A 4 9.81 8.66 -5.64
C VAL A 4 9.32 7.45 -6.45
N TYR A 5 8.78 7.69 -7.65
CA TYR A 5 8.33 6.66 -8.57
C TYR A 5 8.54 7.09 -10.03
N ALA A 6 8.59 6.11 -10.93
CA ALA A 6 8.53 6.30 -12.37
C ALA A 6 7.51 5.33 -12.98
N ALA A 7 6.56 5.86 -13.75
CA ALA A 7 5.73 5.01 -14.59
C ALA A 7 6.57 4.52 -15.78
N ARG A 8 6.54 3.21 -16.04
CA ARG A 8 7.16 2.60 -17.22
C ARG A 8 6.05 2.07 -18.12
N PRO A 9 5.64 2.85 -19.13
CA PRO A 9 4.68 2.38 -20.11
C PRO A 9 5.23 1.15 -20.82
N SER A 10 4.38 0.16 -21.03
CA SER A 10 4.70 -1.03 -21.82
C SER A 10 4.71 -0.75 -23.33
N TYR A 11 4.29 0.45 -23.74
CA TYR A 11 4.21 0.87 -25.13
C TYR A 11 4.62 2.35 -25.28
N PRO A 12 5.47 2.70 -26.25
CA PRO A 12 6.03 4.05 -26.41
C PRO A 12 5.19 4.98 -27.30
N ALA A 13 4.14 4.47 -27.95
CA ALA A 13 3.35 5.17 -28.96
C ALA A 13 1.86 5.23 -28.58
N ALA A 14 1.00 5.70 -29.49
CA ALA A 14 -0.44 5.56 -29.30
C ALA A 14 -0.82 4.09 -29.12
N LEU A 15 -1.73 3.79 -28.21
CA LEU A 15 -2.12 2.42 -27.86
C LEU A 15 -2.56 1.60 -29.08
N ALA A 16 -3.29 2.23 -30.01
CA ALA A 16 -3.74 1.58 -31.24
C ALA A 16 -2.57 1.08 -32.10
N ASP A 17 -1.53 1.90 -32.27
CA ASP A 17 -0.34 1.54 -33.06
C ASP A 17 0.47 0.45 -32.38
N ALA A 18 0.60 0.54 -31.05
CA ALA A 18 1.29 -0.48 -30.26
C ALA A 18 0.60 -1.85 -30.36
N LEU A 19 -0.73 -1.89 -30.25
CA LEU A 19 -1.53 -3.11 -30.42
C LEU A 19 -1.41 -3.68 -31.84
N ALA A 20 -1.43 -2.81 -32.86
CA ALA A 20 -1.25 -3.24 -34.25
C ALA A 20 0.13 -3.87 -34.48
N ALA A 21 1.19 -3.28 -33.91
CA ALA A 21 2.55 -3.79 -34.00
C ALA A 21 2.75 -5.12 -33.23
N ALA A 22 2.11 -5.29 -32.08
CA ALA A 22 2.23 -6.48 -31.24
C ALA A 22 1.40 -7.68 -31.72
N ARG A 23 0.44 -7.47 -32.64
CA ARG A 23 -0.57 -8.46 -33.04
C ARG A 23 -0.03 -9.86 -33.36
N THR A 24 1.07 -9.95 -34.11
CA THR A 24 1.66 -11.24 -34.48
C THR A 24 2.18 -12.01 -33.25
N ASP A 25 2.82 -11.32 -32.30
CA ASP A 25 3.29 -11.93 -31.06
C ASP A 25 2.12 -12.27 -30.13
N ASP A 26 1.14 -11.37 -30.02
CA ASP A 26 -0.07 -11.58 -29.21
C ASP A 26 -0.84 -12.82 -29.65
N VAL A 27 -1.04 -13.01 -30.97
CA VAL A 27 -1.70 -14.21 -31.52
C VAL A 27 -0.89 -15.46 -31.23
N ARG A 28 0.43 -15.41 -31.38
CA ARG A 28 1.32 -16.54 -31.10
C ARG A 28 1.29 -16.94 -29.62
N ARG A 29 1.23 -15.97 -28.71
CA ARG A 29 1.23 -16.18 -27.25
C ARG A 29 -0.16 -16.40 -26.65
N GLY A 30 -1.22 -16.07 -27.39
CA GLY A 30 -2.61 -16.15 -26.91
C GLY A 30 -2.95 -15.11 -25.84
N VAL A 31 -2.16 -14.04 -25.69
CA VAL A 31 -2.35 -12.98 -24.69
C VAL A 31 -1.93 -11.63 -25.24
N THR A 32 -2.61 -10.56 -24.84
CA THR A 32 -2.22 -9.19 -25.19
C THR A 32 -0.96 -8.77 -24.43
N THR A 33 0.11 -8.46 -25.15
CA THR A 33 1.45 -8.17 -24.59
C THR A 33 1.74 -6.70 -24.36
N VAL A 34 0.90 -5.79 -24.85
CA VAL A 34 1.03 -4.34 -24.69
C VAL A 34 -0.27 -3.70 -24.20
N GLY A 35 -0.18 -2.66 -23.38
CA GLY A 35 -1.32 -1.89 -22.88
C GLY A 35 -1.22 -1.60 -21.38
N PRO A 36 -2.14 -0.78 -20.81
CA PRO A 36 -2.04 -0.34 -19.41
C PRO A 36 -1.91 -1.47 -18.38
N HIS A 37 -2.46 -2.65 -18.67
CA HIS A 37 -2.34 -3.86 -17.83
C HIS A 37 -0.93 -4.45 -17.79
N ARG A 38 -0.03 -4.00 -18.66
CA ARG A 38 1.40 -4.40 -18.72
C ARG A 38 2.33 -3.28 -18.26
N ASP A 39 1.81 -2.10 -17.97
CA ASP A 39 2.61 -0.99 -17.46
C ASP A 39 3.14 -1.32 -16.06
N GLU A 40 4.36 -0.87 -15.77
CA GLU A 40 4.97 -1.07 -14.46
C GLU A 40 5.09 0.25 -13.70
N LEU A 41 4.75 0.23 -12.41
CA LEU A 41 5.13 1.28 -11.49
C LEU A 41 6.50 0.93 -10.88
N LEU A 42 7.52 1.70 -11.22
CA LEU A 42 8.83 1.61 -10.56
C LEU A 42 8.80 2.47 -9.31
N LEU A 43 9.00 1.85 -8.15
CA LEU A 43 9.15 2.53 -6.87
C LEU A 43 10.63 2.66 -6.53
N VAL A 44 11.06 3.85 -6.12
CA VAL A 44 12.46 4.19 -5.86
C VAL A 44 12.60 4.66 -4.41
N VAL A 45 13.59 4.12 -3.70
CA VAL A 45 13.97 4.52 -2.35
C VAL A 45 15.47 4.78 -2.37
N ASN A 46 15.90 5.98 -1.95
CA ASN A 46 17.31 6.40 -1.97
C ASN A 46 17.98 6.17 -3.35
N GLU A 47 17.30 6.57 -4.43
CA GLU A 47 17.74 6.39 -5.83
C GLU A 47 17.85 4.94 -6.32
N LEU A 48 17.46 3.95 -5.50
CA LEU A 48 17.51 2.53 -5.86
C LEU A 48 16.10 1.96 -6.05
N ALA A 49 15.97 1.04 -7.01
CA ALA A 49 14.72 0.33 -7.25
C ALA A 49 14.35 -0.52 -6.03
N ALA A 50 13.23 -0.17 -5.39
CA ALA A 50 12.80 -0.79 -4.13
C ALA A 50 12.56 -2.30 -4.29
N ARG A 51 12.05 -2.74 -5.45
CA ARG A 51 11.78 -4.16 -5.75
C ARG A 51 13.03 -5.04 -5.58
N THR A 52 14.22 -4.51 -5.87
CA THR A 52 15.46 -5.30 -5.92
C THR A 52 16.48 -4.92 -4.84
N HIS A 53 16.38 -3.72 -4.26
CA HIS A 53 17.40 -3.20 -3.32
C HIS A 53 16.86 -2.87 -1.94
N ALA A 54 15.55 -2.73 -1.74
CA ALA A 54 15.00 -2.45 -0.43
C ALA A 54 14.99 -3.72 0.43
N SER A 55 15.40 -3.59 1.69
CA SER A 55 15.24 -4.63 2.70
C SER A 55 13.76 -4.95 2.94
N GLN A 56 13.47 -6.11 3.54
CA GLN A 56 12.09 -6.51 3.83
C GLN A 56 11.33 -5.47 4.68
N GLY A 57 11.99 -4.87 5.68
CA GLY A 57 11.39 -3.81 6.51
C GLY A 57 11.09 -2.53 5.74
N GLU A 58 11.96 -2.15 4.81
CA GLU A 58 11.74 -1.00 3.91
C GLU A 58 10.61 -1.26 2.93
N GLN A 59 10.52 -2.46 2.35
CA GLN A 59 9.42 -2.84 1.46
C GLN A 59 8.07 -2.78 2.18
N ARG A 60 8.00 -3.26 3.43
CA ARG A 60 6.81 -3.14 4.28
C ARG A 60 6.43 -1.69 4.54
N SER A 61 7.41 -0.87 4.92
CA SER A 61 7.18 0.56 5.20
C SER A 61 6.75 1.31 3.94
N LEU A 62 7.31 0.97 2.78
CA LEU A 62 6.92 1.53 1.50
C LEU A 62 5.49 1.12 1.12
N ALA A 63 5.14 -0.15 1.28
CA ALA A 63 3.77 -0.62 1.03
C ALA A 63 2.76 0.12 1.92
N LEU A 64 3.08 0.29 3.19
CA LEU A 64 2.26 1.02 4.15
C LEU A 64 2.15 2.51 3.78
N ALA A 65 3.26 3.16 3.44
CA ALA A 65 3.27 4.55 2.98
C ALA A 65 2.40 4.74 1.73
N LEU A 66 2.42 3.78 0.78
CA LEU A 66 1.54 3.80 -0.38
C LEU A 66 0.05 3.65 -0.01
N ARG A 67 -0.28 2.82 0.98
CA ARG A 67 -1.66 2.70 1.48
C ARG A 67 -2.13 4.00 2.12
N LEU A 68 -1.30 4.64 2.94
CA LEU A 68 -1.63 5.93 3.56
C LEU A 68 -1.74 7.05 2.51
N ALA A 69 -0.87 7.07 1.51
CA ALA A 69 -0.98 8.02 0.39
C ALA A 69 -2.28 7.80 -0.40
N GLY A 70 -2.64 6.54 -0.66
CA GLY A 70 -3.91 6.19 -1.30
C GLY A 70 -5.13 6.61 -0.47
N HIS A 71 -5.08 6.47 0.86
CA HIS A 71 -6.11 6.98 1.76
C HIS A 71 -6.28 8.50 1.63
N GLY A 72 -5.18 9.25 1.56
CA GLY A 72 -5.21 10.70 1.28
C GLY A 72 -5.88 11.02 -0.06
N VAL A 73 -5.47 10.35 -1.14
CA VAL A 73 -6.09 10.54 -2.47
C VAL A 73 -7.59 10.27 -2.45
N VAL A 74 -8.03 9.20 -1.78
CA VAL A 74 -9.46 8.89 -1.66
C VAL A 74 -10.17 9.97 -0.86
N THR A 75 -9.60 10.41 0.26
CA THR A 75 -10.15 11.48 1.11
C THR A 75 -10.39 12.75 0.27
N ASP A 76 -9.39 13.18 -0.50
CA ASP A 76 -9.49 14.37 -1.36
C ASP A 76 -10.49 14.20 -2.51
N THR A 77 -10.67 12.96 -3.01
CA THR A 77 -11.57 12.66 -4.13
C THR A 77 -13.04 12.67 -3.71
N ILE A 78 -13.34 12.18 -2.50
CA ILE A 78 -14.73 12.02 -2.03
C ILE A 78 -15.15 13.07 -0.97
N ASP A 79 -14.24 13.98 -0.60
CA ASP A 79 -14.41 15.03 0.42
C ASP A 79 -14.90 14.47 1.77
N THR A 80 -14.44 13.28 2.12
CA THR A 80 -14.77 12.59 3.37
C THR A 80 -13.66 11.62 3.71
N THR A 81 -13.19 11.64 4.97
CA THR A 81 -12.17 10.72 5.44
C THR A 81 -12.73 9.29 5.57
N PRO A 82 -12.23 8.30 4.80
CA PRO A 82 -12.65 6.93 4.95
C PRO A 82 -12.07 6.30 6.22
N THR A 83 -12.79 5.34 6.81
CA THR A 83 -12.29 4.54 7.93
C THR A 83 -11.03 3.77 7.51
N LEU A 84 -9.95 3.93 8.27
CA LEU A 84 -8.71 3.21 8.03
C LEU A 84 -8.75 1.84 8.73
N LEU A 85 -8.49 0.77 7.98
CA LEU A 85 -8.38 -0.58 8.52
C LEU A 85 -6.91 -1.01 8.47
N LEU A 86 -6.35 -1.35 9.63
CA LEU A 86 -4.98 -1.84 9.77
C LEU A 86 -5.04 -3.28 10.28
N ASP A 87 -4.76 -4.25 9.41
CA ASP A 87 -4.86 -5.66 9.75
C ASP A 87 -3.48 -6.23 10.14
N ASP A 88 -3.27 -6.46 11.43
CA ASP A 88 -2.05 -6.99 12.08
C ASP A 88 -0.73 -6.34 11.63
N VAL A 89 -0.78 -5.11 11.11
CA VAL A 89 0.38 -4.45 10.49
C VAL A 89 1.55 -4.23 11.47
N PHE A 90 1.25 -4.11 12.77
CA PHE A 90 2.24 -3.83 13.81
C PHE A 90 3.05 -5.07 14.20
N SER A 91 2.55 -6.28 13.97
CA SER A 91 3.33 -7.51 14.24
C SER A 91 4.53 -7.65 13.29
N GLU A 92 4.48 -6.95 12.15
CA GLU A 92 5.51 -6.97 11.11
C GLU A 92 6.53 -5.82 11.20
N LEU A 93 6.35 -4.90 12.15
CA LEU A 93 7.17 -3.69 12.30
C LEU A 93 8.03 -3.73 13.56
N ASP A 94 9.26 -3.22 13.44
CA ASP A 94 10.06 -2.90 14.61
C ASP A 94 9.46 -1.71 15.40
N PRO A 95 9.87 -1.48 16.67
CA PRO A 95 9.30 -0.43 17.50
C PRO A 95 9.38 0.98 16.88
N ALA A 96 10.50 1.32 16.24
CA ALA A 96 10.69 2.64 15.63
C ALA A 96 9.73 2.86 14.45
N ARG A 97 9.51 1.84 13.62
CA ARG A 97 8.55 1.90 12.51
C ARG A 97 7.10 1.94 13.00
N SER A 98 6.80 1.22 14.09
CA SER A 98 5.47 1.26 14.71
C SER A 98 5.13 2.66 15.21
N GLU A 99 6.07 3.32 15.90
CA GLU A 99 5.92 4.71 16.34
C GLU A 99 5.77 5.67 15.15
N ALA A 100 6.58 5.50 14.11
CA ALA A 100 6.50 6.32 12.90
C ALA A 100 5.14 6.16 12.19
N LEU A 101 4.61 4.94 12.10
CA LEU A 101 3.27 4.68 11.55
C LEU A 101 2.21 5.41 12.37
N LEU A 102 2.21 5.25 13.70
CA LEU A 102 1.23 5.89 14.59
C LEU A 102 1.28 7.41 14.46
N ALA A 103 2.47 7.99 14.36
CA ALA A 103 2.67 9.43 14.18
C ALA A 103 2.22 9.95 12.82
N HIS A 104 1.99 9.09 11.83
CA HIS A 104 1.59 9.45 10.46
C HIS A 104 0.21 8.90 10.08
N LEU A 105 -0.54 8.39 11.05
CA LEU A 105 -1.93 8.01 10.79
C LEU A 105 -2.73 9.26 10.39
N PRO A 106 -3.53 9.18 9.31
CA PRO A 106 -4.39 10.28 8.91
C PRO A 106 -5.42 10.57 9.99
N PRO A 107 -5.91 11.82 10.09
CA PRO A 107 -7.00 12.14 11.00
C PRO A 107 -8.25 11.33 10.60
N GLY A 108 -9.03 10.90 11.59
CA GLY A 108 -10.26 10.14 11.36
C GLY A 108 -10.36 8.89 12.22
N GLN A 109 -11.22 7.96 11.80
CA GLN A 109 -11.43 6.70 12.50
C GLN A 109 -10.50 5.62 11.95
N ALA A 110 -9.76 4.95 12.83
CA ALA A 110 -8.94 3.79 12.51
C ALA A 110 -9.38 2.57 13.33
N LEU A 111 -9.47 1.41 12.68
CA LEU A 111 -9.60 0.09 13.31
C LEU A 111 -8.29 -0.67 13.13
N LEU A 112 -7.74 -1.12 14.24
CA LEU A 112 -6.52 -1.91 14.27
C LEU A 112 -6.82 -3.31 14.81
N THR A 113 -6.39 -4.35 14.09
CA THR A 113 -6.32 -5.72 14.61
C THR A 113 -4.88 -6.03 15.02
N THR A 114 -4.73 -6.83 16.07
CA THR A 114 -3.43 -7.34 16.52
C THR A 114 -3.66 -8.63 17.30
N ALA A 115 -2.82 -9.64 17.08
CA ALA A 115 -2.78 -10.82 17.93
C ALA A 115 -1.97 -10.58 19.22
N GLY A 116 -1.15 -9.53 19.24
CA GLY A 116 -0.34 -9.11 20.37
C GLY A 116 -1.05 -8.10 21.28
N GLY A 117 -0.24 -7.32 22.01
CA GLY A 117 -0.73 -6.20 22.78
C GLY A 117 -1.04 -4.97 21.93
N ILE A 118 -1.59 -3.95 22.58
CA ILE A 118 -1.73 -2.61 22.00
C ILE A 118 -0.32 -2.08 21.69
N PRO A 119 -0.04 -1.63 20.45
CA PRO A 119 1.28 -1.09 20.10
C PRO A 119 1.68 0.07 21.00
N SER A 120 2.96 0.15 21.35
CA SER A 120 3.50 1.26 22.13
C SER A 120 3.18 2.60 21.45
N GLY A 121 2.61 3.54 22.20
CA GLY A 121 2.20 4.86 21.71
C GLY A 121 0.78 4.94 21.14
N ALA A 122 0.11 3.80 20.89
CA ALA A 122 -1.29 3.82 20.48
C ALA A 122 -2.18 4.20 21.67
N ARG A 123 -3.19 5.03 21.41
CA ARG A 123 -4.19 5.46 22.41
C ARG A 123 -5.59 5.13 21.88
N PRO A 124 -6.01 3.86 21.91
CA PRO A 124 -7.31 3.47 21.39
C PRO A 124 -8.45 4.07 22.21
N ALA A 125 -9.47 4.59 21.54
CA ALA A 125 -10.70 5.04 22.20
C ALA A 125 -11.55 3.85 22.72
N ALA A 126 -11.40 2.69 22.11
CA ALA A 126 -12.04 1.44 22.52
C ALA A 126 -11.14 0.25 22.19
N VAL A 127 -11.17 -0.76 23.04
CA VAL A 127 -10.46 -2.02 22.84
C VAL A 127 -11.49 -3.14 22.82
N PHE A 128 -11.34 -4.05 21.86
CA PHE A 128 -12.21 -5.21 21.73
C PHE A 128 -11.36 -6.47 21.71
N ARG A 129 -11.82 -7.50 22.41
CA ARG A 129 -11.24 -8.84 22.37
C ARG A 129 -12.08 -9.71 21.46
N VAL A 130 -11.42 -10.35 20.50
CA VAL A 130 -12.05 -11.31 19.58
C VAL A 130 -11.56 -12.72 19.93
N ALA A 131 -12.48 -13.61 20.25
CA ALA A 131 -12.20 -15.01 20.55
C ALA A 131 -13.40 -15.87 20.11
N ASP A 132 -13.13 -17.02 19.48
CA ASP A 132 -14.17 -17.97 19.02
C ASP A 132 -15.28 -17.34 18.16
N GLY A 133 -14.91 -16.35 17.34
CA GLY A 133 -15.85 -15.60 16.50
C GLY A 133 -16.73 -14.58 17.25
N VAL A 134 -16.50 -14.38 18.55
CA VAL A 134 -17.23 -13.44 19.39
C VAL A 134 -16.38 -12.21 19.69
N VAL A 135 -16.97 -11.03 19.54
CA VAL A 135 -16.37 -9.74 19.88
C VAL A 135 -16.89 -9.29 21.25
N THR A 136 -15.98 -9.01 22.18
CA THR A 136 -16.29 -8.54 23.53
C THR A 136 -15.53 -7.25 23.84
N ALA A 137 -16.08 -6.39 24.71
CA ALA A 137 -15.35 -5.22 25.17
C ALA A 137 -14.12 -5.66 25.97
N GLY A 138 -12.95 -5.15 25.58
CA GLY A 138 -11.69 -5.32 26.32
C GLY A 138 -11.41 -4.11 27.21
N SER A 139 -10.58 -4.32 28.23
CA SER A 139 -9.96 -3.21 28.96
C SER A 139 -8.74 -2.70 28.18
N PRO A 140 -8.49 -1.38 28.18
CA PRO A 140 -7.26 -0.82 27.63
C PRO A 140 -6.02 -1.23 28.42
#